data_AF-A0A2N1PEI1-F1
#
_entry.id   AF-A0A2N1PEI1-F1
#
_cell.length_a   1.000
_cell.length_b   1.000
_cell.length_c   1.000
_cell.angle_alpha   90.00
_cell.angle_beta   90.00
_cell.angle_gamma   90.00
#
_symmetry.space_group_name_H-M   'P 1'
#
loop_
_entity.id
_entity.type
_entity.pdbx_description
1 polymer ?
#
loop_
_entity_poly.entity_id
_entity_poly.type
_entity_poly.pdbx_seq_one_letter_code
_entity_poly.pdbx_strand_id
1 'polypeptide(L)'
;AIKCANPAYTNSGCGDRVSRQFRDFGSIARESNVAWKNTQAVYVDNILMLLEAASKYGVTDFVDWARQYLEGYLDYAYIRVNGQNKIIPMFIDGTVTYGYVVPEVGYFGPSNMRLDYVEMPTSYLLPILRTILQTDDLDAREKLWDYLRDIMYTFGLGDIGPIGGLEPNLELDTSIDDPFALMTMVELYDNTKNPMYLEAARTIGDNIVRERFHRGFFVQNEIMLYSRLDQPDTLALLTLDAVIRGISTSEMPFYLADSGYIHGYLLSDDGVTEDRSYTQNVIYTKTIYDWE
;
A
#
# COMPACT_ATOMS: atom_id res chain seq x y z
N ALA A 1 29.81 -19.66 14.25
CA ALA A 1 29.07 -20.94 14.22
C ALA A 1 27.99 -21.02 15.31
N ILE A 2 28.35 -20.97 16.60
CA ILE A 2 27.39 -21.20 17.73
C ILE A 2 26.18 -20.23 17.71
N LYS A 3 26.37 -18.93 17.45
CA LYS A 3 25.26 -17.97 17.38
C LYS A 3 24.26 -18.27 16.25
N CYS A 4 24.72 -18.81 15.11
CA CYS A 4 23.85 -19.14 13.98
C CYS A 4 22.97 -20.39 14.24
N ALA A 5 23.30 -21.19 15.25
CA ALA A 5 22.46 -22.30 15.70
C ALA A 5 21.25 -21.83 16.51
N ASN A 6 21.26 -20.58 17.02
CA ASN A 6 20.08 -20.00 17.65
C ASN A 6 19.15 -19.44 16.56
N PRO A 7 17.91 -19.96 16.41
CA PRO A 7 16.98 -19.52 15.37
C PRO A 7 16.52 -18.06 15.57
N ALA A 8 16.53 -17.55 16.80
CA ALA A 8 16.26 -16.13 17.09
C ALA A 8 17.38 -15.18 16.63
N TYR A 9 18.58 -15.71 16.35
CA TYR A 9 19.68 -14.90 15.81
C TYR A 9 19.59 -14.81 14.29
N THR A 10 18.97 -13.73 13.80
CA THR A 10 18.56 -13.55 12.39
C THR A 10 19.57 -12.78 11.54
N ASN A 11 20.83 -12.67 12.00
CA ASN A 11 21.89 -12.00 11.24
C ASN A 11 22.08 -12.68 9.87
N SER A 12 22.12 -11.89 8.79
CA SER A 12 22.25 -12.38 7.42
C SER A 12 23.57 -13.12 7.14
N GLY A 13 24.61 -12.89 7.94
CA GLY A 13 25.85 -13.68 7.90
C GLY A 13 25.67 -15.17 8.24
N CYS A 14 24.51 -15.56 8.78
CA CYS A 14 24.13 -16.96 9.00
C CYS A 14 23.37 -17.59 7.82
N GLY A 15 23.24 -16.89 6.69
CA GLY A 15 22.49 -17.32 5.51
C GLY A 15 21.11 -16.66 5.40
N ASP A 16 20.42 -16.99 4.31
CA ASP A 16 19.07 -16.50 3.99
C ASP A 16 18.10 -16.84 5.14
N ARG A 17 17.38 -15.81 5.61
CA ARG A 17 16.53 -15.96 6.79
C ARG A 17 15.24 -16.75 6.52
N VAL A 18 14.70 -16.68 5.31
CA VAL A 18 13.53 -17.47 4.92
C VAL A 18 13.91 -18.93 4.83
N SER A 19 15.06 -19.26 4.26
CA SER A 19 15.52 -20.65 4.12
C SER A 19 15.68 -21.35 5.46
N ARG A 20 16.07 -20.60 6.49
CA ARG A 20 16.21 -21.11 7.85
C ARG A 20 14.84 -21.38 8.50
N GLN A 21 13.92 -20.43 8.39
CA GLN A 21 12.63 -20.47 9.08
C GLN A 21 11.53 -21.26 8.34
N PHE A 22 11.58 -21.29 7.02
CA PHE A 22 10.62 -21.93 6.11
C PHE A 22 11.25 -23.09 5.35
N ARG A 23 12.17 -23.81 5.99
CA ARG A 23 12.93 -24.93 5.40
C ARG A 23 12.05 -26.02 4.78
N ASP A 24 10.82 -26.18 5.26
CA ASP A 24 9.85 -27.16 4.78
C ASP A 24 9.44 -26.93 3.32
N PHE A 25 9.66 -25.71 2.81
CA PHE A 25 9.39 -25.34 1.42
C PHE A 25 10.63 -25.51 0.51
N GLY A 26 11.76 -26.00 1.03
CA GLY A 26 12.94 -26.31 0.21
C GLY A 26 13.59 -25.09 -0.43
N SER A 27 13.95 -25.18 -1.70
CA SER A 27 14.75 -24.15 -2.39
C SER A 27 13.98 -22.86 -2.71
N ILE A 28 12.64 -22.90 -2.75
CA ILE A 28 11.83 -21.70 -3.00
C ILE A 28 11.86 -20.73 -1.80
N ALA A 29 12.16 -21.24 -0.61
CA ALA A 29 12.21 -20.49 0.64
C ALA A 29 13.42 -19.54 0.68
N ARG A 30 13.36 -18.44 -0.07
CA ARG A 30 14.34 -17.35 -0.09
C ARG A 30 13.67 -16.02 0.20
N GLU A 31 14.40 -15.08 0.76
CA GLU A 31 13.90 -13.75 1.10
C GLU A 31 13.27 -13.02 -0.09
N SER A 32 13.90 -13.10 -1.27
CA SER A 32 13.42 -12.50 -2.51
C SER A 32 12.10 -13.09 -3.02
N ASN A 33 11.73 -14.27 -2.52
CA ASN A 33 10.61 -15.04 -3.04
C ASN A 33 9.35 -14.86 -2.20
N VAL A 34 9.40 -14.10 -1.10
CA VAL A 34 8.25 -13.87 -0.21
C VAL A 34 7.34 -12.82 -0.82
N ALA A 35 6.08 -13.17 -1.11
CA ALA A 35 5.09 -12.28 -1.73
C ALA A 35 3.92 -11.93 -0.78
N TRP A 36 4.15 -11.89 0.54
CA TRP A 36 3.08 -11.56 1.52
C TRP A 36 3.51 -10.60 2.63
N LYS A 37 4.79 -10.23 2.67
CA LYS A 37 5.34 -9.29 3.65
C LYS A 37 6.16 -8.25 2.91
N ASN A 38 6.00 -6.97 3.29
CA ASN A 38 6.67 -5.84 2.64
C ASN A 38 6.38 -5.74 1.14
N THR A 39 5.18 -6.15 0.72
CA THR A 39 4.75 -6.19 -0.68
C THR A 39 4.57 -4.79 -1.28
N GLN A 40 4.34 -3.78 -0.43
CA GLN A 40 4.28 -2.38 -0.83
C GLN A 40 5.53 -1.93 -1.62
N ALA A 41 6.73 -2.34 -1.20
CA ALA A 41 7.97 -1.96 -1.86
C ALA A 41 8.02 -2.46 -3.33
N VAL A 42 7.38 -3.60 -3.62
CA VAL A 42 7.40 -4.24 -4.96
C VAL A 42 6.20 -3.80 -5.80
N TYR A 43 5.00 -3.81 -5.23
CA TYR A 43 3.76 -3.64 -6.00
C TYR A 43 3.15 -2.23 -5.88
N VAL A 44 3.77 -1.36 -5.08
CA VAL A 44 3.35 0.05 -4.95
C VAL A 44 4.53 0.95 -5.28
N ASP A 45 5.53 1.04 -4.39
CA ASP A 45 6.61 2.03 -4.52
C ASP A 45 7.43 1.83 -5.80
N ASN A 46 7.83 0.58 -6.09
CA ASN A 46 8.58 0.27 -7.31
C ASN A 46 7.75 0.56 -8.58
N ILE A 47 6.47 0.22 -8.58
CA ILE A 47 5.59 0.42 -9.74
C ILE A 47 5.40 1.90 -10.03
N LEU A 48 5.06 2.69 -9.02
CA LEU A 48 4.91 4.13 -9.16
C LEU A 48 6.20 4.79 -9.67
N MET A 49 7.37 4.33 -9.19
CA MET A 49 8.66 4.78 -9.69
C MET A 49 8.91 4.38 -11.14
N LEU A 50 8.61 3.13 -11.53
CA LEU A 50 8.74 2.66 -12.91
C LEU A 50 7.87 3.48 -13.87
N LEU A 51 6.63 3.77 -13.49
CA LEU A 51 5.68 4.55 -14.29
C LEU A 51 6.09 6.02 -14.44
N GLU A 52 6.56 6.66 -13.36
CA GLU A 52 7.11 8.02 -13.45
C GLU A 52 8.35 8.05 -14.36
N ALA A 53 9.26 7.09 -14.19
CA ALA A 53 10.46 6.99 -14.99
C ALA A 53 10.13 6.71 -16.47
N ALA A 54 9.14 5.86 -16.75
CA ALA A 54 8.65 5.58 -18.10
C ALA A 54 8.21 6.87 -18.80
N SER A 55 7.34 7.64 -18.14
CA SER A 55 6.82 8.91 -18.66
C SER A 55 7.94 9.94 -18.86
N LYS A 56 8.79 10.11 -17.85
CA LYS A 56 9.84 11.14 -17.84
C LYS A 56 10.98 10.88 -18.82
N TYR A 57 11.34 9.61 -19.03
CA TYR A 57 12.50 9.22 -19.83
C TYR A 57 12.13 8.49 -21.13
N GLY A 58 10.84 8.27 -21.40
CA GLY A 58 10.35 7.59 -22.61
C GLY A 58 10.73 6.11 -22.66
N VAL A 59 10.80 5.43 -21.52
CA VAL A 59 11.19 4.01 -21.41
C VAL A 59 9.93 3.14 -21.27
N THR A 60 9.37 2.73 -22.40
CA THR A 60 8.08 2.01 -22.45
C THR A 60 8.11 0.64 -21.77
N ASP A 61 9.27 -0.04 -21.76
CA ASP A 61 9.44 -1.35 -21.11
C ASP A 61 9.08 -1.32 -19.62
N PHE A 62 9.23 -0.17 -18.95
CA PHE A 62 8.89 -0.02 -17.54
C PHE A 62 7.38 -0.12 -17.28
N VAL A 63 6.55 0.33 -18.22
CA VAL A 63 5.10 0.16 -18.14
C VAL A 63 4.75 -1.32 -18.25
N ASP A 64 5.38 -2.03 -19.19
CA ASP A 64 5.17 -3.47 -19.39
C ASP A 64 5.60 -4.29 -18.18
N TRP A 65 6.69 -3.93 -17.53
CA TRP A 65 7.14 -4.59 -16.29
C TRP A 65 6.17 -4.32 -15.15
N ALA A 66 5.75 -3.08 -14.94
CA ALA A 66 4.76 -2.71 -13.94
C ALA A 66 3.45 -3.52 -14.12
N ARG A 67 2.95 -3.58 -15.36
CA ARG A 67 1.78 -4.37 -15.74
C ARG A 67 1.95 -5.85 -15.43
N GLN A 68 3.04 -6.46 -15.87
CA GLN A 68 3.30 -7.89 -15.62
C GLN A 68 3.42 -8.22 -14.13
N TYR A 69 4.03 -7.33 -13.33
CA TYR A 69 4.10 -7.50 -11.88
C TYR A 69 2.71 -7.45 -11.23
N LEU A 70 1.86 -6.49 -11.61
CA LEU A 70 0.50 -6.37 -11.08
C LEU A 70 -0.38 -7.54 -11.51
N GLU A 71 -0.40 -7.87 -12.79
CA GLU A 71 -1.21 -8.99 -13.28
C GLU A 71 -0.79 -10.30 -12.60
N GLY A 72 0.50 -10.61 -12.54
CA GLY A 72 0.98 -11.82 -11.88
C GLY A 72 0.65 -11.83 -10.38
N TYR A 73 0.68 -10.69 -9.70
CA TYR A 73 0.34 -10.65 -8.28
C TYR A 73 -1.17 -10.75 -8.04
N LEU A 74 -1.98 -10.06 -8.84
CA LEU A 74 -3.44 -10.06 -8.71
C LEU A 74 -4.03 -11.41 -9.14
N ASP A 75 -3.53 -12.03 -10.21
CA ASP A 75 -4.01 -13.33 -10.70
C ASP A 75 -3.86 -14.45 -9.67
N TYR A 76 -2.79 -14.40 -8.87
CA TYR A 76 -2.46 -15.49 -7.95
C TYR A 76 -2.76 -15.14 -6.50
N ALA A 77 -2.41 -13.93 -6.05
CA ALA A 77 -2.42 -13.57 -4.64
C ALA A 77 -3.67 -12.80 -4.20
N TYR A 78 -4.38 -12.09 -5.08
CA TYR A 78 -5.56 -11.33 -4.67
C TYR A 78 -6.78 -12.25 -4.46
N ILE A 79 -7.52 -12.01 -3.37
CA ILE A 79 -8.79 -12.68 -3.10
C ILE A 79 -9.72 -11.78 -2.27
N ARG A 80 -11.03 -11.99 -2.40
CA ARG A 80 -12.03 -11.42 -1.50
C ARG A 80 -12.43 -12.42 -0.44
N VAL A 81 -12.32 -12.02 0.82
CA VAL A 81 -12.75 -12.83 1.98
C VAL A 81 -13.65 -11.97 2.84
N ASN A 82 -14.89 -12.41 3.06
CA ASN A 82 -15.88 -11.72 3.88
C ASN A 82 -16.08 -10.24 3.51
N GLY A 83 -16.10 -9.94 2.20
CA GLY A 83 -16.26 -8.57 1.71
C GLY A 83 -15.04 -7.67 1.90
N GLN A 84 -13.85 -8.24 2.10
CA GLN A 84 -12.60 -7.50 2.26
C GLN A 84 -11.57 -7.93 1.22
N ASN A 85 -10.77 -6.97 0.74
CA ASN A 85 -9.63 -7.22 -0.14
C ASN A 85 -8.49 -7.86 0.64
N LYS A 86 -8.09 -9.07 0.26
CA LYS A 86 -7.02 -9.83 0.90
C LYS A 86 -5.94 -10.25 -0.09
N ILE A 87 -4.79 -10.58 0.47
CA ILE A 87 -3.68 -11.25 -0.18
C ILE A 87 -3.51 -12.65 0.43
N ILE A 88 -3.44 -13.65 -0.44
CA ILE A 88 -3.07 -15.03 -0.10
C ILE A 88 -1.54 -15.06 0.11
N PRO A 89 -1.04 -15.46 1.28
CA PRO A 89 0.40 -15.55 1.46
C PRO A 89 0.98 -16.70 0.63
N MET A 90 1.98 -16.40 -0.21
CA MET A 90 2.64 -17.35 -1.11
C MET A 90 4.05 -16.94 -1.52
N PHE A 91 4.84 -17.91 -1.96
CA PHE A 91 6.07 -17.61 -2.67
C PHE A 91 5.80 -17.17 -4.12
N ILE A 92 6.77 -16.50 -4.75
CA ILE A 92 6.66 -15.97 -6.12
C ILE A 92 6.45 -17.03 -7.22
N ASP A 93 6.63 -18.32 -6.92
CA ASP A 93 6.33 -19.42 -7.86
C ASP A 93 4.89 -19.95 -7.72
N GLY A 94 4.08 -19.32 -6.87
CA GLY A 94 2.71 -19.73 -6.56
C GLY A 94 2.59 -20.75 -5.42
N THR A 95 3.69 -21.16 -4.78
CA THR A 95 3.63 -22.04 -3.60
C THR A 95 2.93 -21.34 -2.44
N VAL A 96 1.69 -21.75 -2.17
CA VAL A 96 0.84 -21.17 -1.12
C VAL A 96 1.39 -21.49 0.26
N THR A 97 1.48 -20.47 1.11
CA THR A 97 1.90 -20.57 2.52
C THR A 97 0.75 -20.29 3.51
N TYR A 98 -0.46 -20.04 3.01
CA TYR A 98 -1.66 -19.87 3.83
C TYR A 98 -1.90 -21.06 4.76
N GLY A 99 -2.15 -20.76 6.03
CA GLY A 99 -2.35 -21.73 7.09
C GLY A 99 -1.08 -22.40 7.62
N TYR A 100 0.09 -22.13 7.03
CA TYR A 100 1.36 -22.64 7.54
C TYR A 100 1.62 -22.10 8.95
N VAL A 101 1.97 -23.01 9.87
CA VAL A 101 2.32 -22.68 11.24
C VAL A 101 3.84 -22.75 11.35
N VAL A 102 4.44 -21.59 11.63
CA VAL A 102 5.89 -21.45 11.71
C VAL A 102 6.43 -22.29 12.87
N PRO A 103 7.34 -23.25 12.64
CA PRO A 103 7.75 -24.21 13.67
C PRO A 103 8.65 -23.60 14.74
N GLU A 104 9.38 -22.54 14.42
CA GLU A 104 10.34 -21.90 15.32
C GLU A 104 10.44 -20.39 15.11
N VAL A 105 10.95 -19.69 16.12
CA VAL A 105 11.23 -18.25 16.03
C VAL A 105 12.23 -17.94 14.91
N GLY A 106 12.10 -16.80 14.26
CA GLY A 106 13.02 -16.36 13.21
C GLY A 106 12.69 -14.96 12.72
N TYR A 107 13.23 -14.61 11.55
CA TYR A 107 13.14 -13.25 11.01
C TYR A 107 11.72 -12.79 10.67
N PHE A 108 10.83 -13.73 10.33
CA PHE A 108 9.46 -13.42 9.97
C PHE A 108 8.50 -13.40 11.15
N GLY A 109 8.92 -13.89 12.33
CA GLY A 109 8.07 -13.91 13.51
C GLY A 109 8.40 -15.02 14.50
N PRO A 110 7.60 -15.13 15.57
CA PRO A 110 7.76 -16.15 16.60
C PRO A 110 7.34 -17.55 16.13
N SER A 111 7.71 -18.56 16.92
CA SER A 111 7.20 -19.93 16.77
C SER A 111 5.67 -19.97 16.98
N ASN A 112 5.00 -20.89 16.31
CA ASN A 112 3.54 -21.08 16.30
C ASN A 112 2.74 -19.92 15.68
N MET A 113 3.40 -18.94 15.06
CA MET A 113 2.71 -17.96 14.23
C MET A 113 2.10 -18.66 13.02
N ARG A 114 0.80 -18.51 12.83
CA ARG A 114 0.10 -18.97 11.62
C ARG A 114 0.14 -17.86 10.57
N LEU A 115 0.49 -18.20 9.33
CA LEU A 115 0.34 -17.30 8.19
C LEU A 115 -1.12 -17.34 7.72
N ASP A 116 -1.87 -16.28 7.97
CA ASP A 116 -3.22 -16.09 7.42
C ASP A 116 -3.22 -15.04 6.31
N TYR A 117 -4.40 -14.78 5.74
CA TYR A 117 -4.60 -13.71 4.77
C TYR A 117 -4.05 -12.38 5.28
N VAL A 118 -3.44 -11.62 4.38
CA VAL A 118 -2.93 -10.28 4.64
C VAL A 118 -3.91 -9.27 4.06
N GLU A 119 -4.18 -8.17 4.77
CA GLU A 119 -5.00 -7.09 4.22
C GLU A 119 -4.33 -6.48 2.99
N MET A 120 -5.11 -6.23 1.93
CA MET A 120 -4.65 -5.36 0.84
C MET A 120 -4.90 -3.90 1.22
N PRO A 121 -3.86 -3.06 1.35
CA PRO A 121 -4.04 -1.64 1.64
C PRO A 121 -4.54 -0.88 0.40
N THR A 122 -5.23 0.24 0.63
CA THR A 122 -5.71 1.17 -0.42
C THR A 122 -4.57 1.78 -1.24
N SER A 123 -3.33 1.74 -0.76
CA SER A 123 -2.14 2.18 -1.51
C SER A 123 -1.93 1.42 -2.82
N TYR A 124 -2.56 0.26 -3.01
CA TYR A 124 -2.57 -0.47 -4.30
C TYR A 124 -3.43 0.18 -5.39
N LEU A 125 -4.33 1.11 -5.06
CA LEU A 125 -5.22 1.71 -6.05
C LEU A 125 -4.47 2.55 -7.09
N LEU A 126 -3.53 3.39 -6.65
CA LEU A 126 -2.74 4.25 -7.54
C LEU A 126 -1.83 3.50 -8.52
N PRO A 127 -0.98 2.54 -8.11
CA PRO A 127 -0.15 1.81 -9.05
C PRO A 127 -1.00 1.06 -10.08
N ILE A 128 -2.14 0.47 -9.70
CA ILE A 128 -3.04 -0.20 -10.64
C ILE A 128 -3.62 0.80 -11.65
N LEU A 129 -4.24 1.89 -11.17
CA LEU A 129 -4.84 2.90 -12.06
C LEU A 129 -3.80 3.48 -13.02
N ARG A 130 -2.64 3.91 -12.52
CA ARG A 130 -1.61 4.55 -13.33
C ARG A 130 -0.99 3.58 -14.34
N THR A 131 -0.84 2.30 -14.01
CA THR A 131 -0.45 1.28 -14.99
C THR A 131 -1.50 1.15 -16.10
N ILE A 132 -2.79 1.12 -15.76
CA ILE A 132 -3.87 1.05 -16.77
C ILE A 132 -3.84 2.27 -17.71
N LEU A 133 -3.58 3.46 -17.17
CA LEU A 133 -3.55 4.70 -17.95
C LEU A 133 -2.33 4.80 -18.89
N GLN A 134 -1.23 4.11 -18.57
CA GLN A 134 -0.01 4.12 -19.38
C GLN A 134 0.14 2.89 -20.29
N THR A 135 -0.67 1.85 -20.10
CA THR A 135 -0.64 0.64 -20.94
C THR A 135 -1.35 0.91 -22.27
N ASP A 136 -0.73 0.54 -23.39
CA ASP A 136 -1.31 0.70 -24.74
C ASP A 136 -2.22 -0.48 -25.15
N ASP A 137 -1.90 -1.70 -24.69
CA ASP A 137 -2.65 -2.92 -24.99
C ASP A 137 -4.05 -2.91 -24.35
N LEU A 138 -5.10 -2.90 -25.17
CA LEU A 138 -6.48 -2.79 -24.73
C LEU A 138 -6.94 -3.98 -23.87
N ASP A 139 -6.57 -5.20 -24.25
CA ASP A 139 -6.98 -6.42 -23.54
C ASP A 139 -6.33 -6.44 -22.14
N ALA A 140 -5.06 -6.01 -22.07
CA ALA A 140 -4.34 -5.94 -20.82
C ALA A 140 -4.86 -4.80 -19.91
N ARG A 141 -5.28 -3.67 -20.50
CA ARG A 141 -5.96 -2.60 -19.76
C ARG A 141 -7.30 -3.06 -19.18
N GLU A 142 -8.12 -3.75 -19.96
CA GLU A 142 -9.41 -4.28 -19.50
C GLU A 142 -9.21 -5.26 -18.33
N LYS A 143 -8.24 -6.17 -18.44
CA LYS A 143 -7.92 -7.11 -17.36
C LYS A 143 -7.58 -6.41 -16.05
N LEU A 144 -6.67 -5.43 -16.07
CA LEU A 144 -6.31 -4.68 -14.85
C LEU A 144 -7.47 -3.79 -14.37
N TRP A 145 -8.29 -3.26 -15.28
CA TRP A 145 -9.48 -2.48 -14.93
C TRP A 145 -10.51 -3.32 -14.17
N ASP A 146 -10.73 -4.57 -14.56
CA ASP A 146 -11.62 -5.49 -13.85
C ASP A 146 -11.16 -5.73 -12.40
N TYR A 147 -9.84 -5.89 -12.19
CA TYR A 147 -9.28 -5.94 -10.83
C TYR A 147 -9.49 -4.65 -10.06
N LEU A 148 -9.19 -3.49 -10.67
CA LEU A 148 -9.36 -2.19 -10.02
C LEU A 148 -10.82 -1.99 -9.60
N ARG A 149 -11.77 -2.30 -10.48
CA ARG A 149 -13.20 -2.22 -10.23
C ARG A 149 -13.64 -3.10 -9.08
N ASP A 150 -13.18 -4.37 -9.04
CA ASP A 150 -13.52 -5.30 -7.95
C ASP A 150 -12.92 -4.85 -6.61
N ILE A 151 -11.67 -4.39 -6.62
CA ILE A 151 -10.96 -3.88 -5.44
C ILE A 151 -11.66 -2.63 -4.89
N MET A 152 -11.99 -1.66 -5.74
CA MET A 152 -12.66 -0.42 -5.34
C MET A 152 -14.07 -0.68 -4.81
N TYR A 153 -14.83 -1.57 -5.46
CA TYR A 153 -16.14 -2.00 -4.96
C TYR A 153 -16.03 -2.60 -3.56
N THR A 154 -15.05 -3.48 -3.36
CA THR A 154 -14.83 -4.18 -2.08
C THR A 154 -14.32 -3.25 -0.98
N PHE A 155 -13.61 -2.16 -1.32
CA PHE A 155 -13.29 -1.11 -0.35
C PHE A 155 -14.52 -0.28 0.07
N GLY A 156 -15.65 -0.38 -0.64
CA GLY A 156 -16.84 0.41 -0.38
C GLY A 156 -16.87 1.77 -1.10
N LEU A 157 -16.18 1.87 -2.25
CA LEU A 157 -16.24 3.04 -3.15
C LEU A 157 -17.38 2.94 -4.17
N GLY A 158 -18.07 1.80 -4.21
CA GLY A 158 -19.01 1.46 -5.26
C GLY A 158 -18.33 1.01 -6.55
N ASP A 159 -19.08 1.03 -7.63
CA ASP A 159 -18.65 0.54 -8.93
C ASP A 159 -18.16 1.69 -9.82
N ILE A 160 -16.90 1.66 -10.25
CA ILE A 160 -16.34 2.66 -11.17
C ILE A 160 -16.82 2.49 -12.63
N GLY A 161 -17.64 1.49 -12.93
CA GLY A 161 -18.15 1.23 -14.27
C GLY A 161 -17.07 0.72 -15.24
N PRO A 162 -17.40 0.56 -16.53
CA PRO A 162 -16.43 0.22 -17.56
C PRO A 162 -15.36 1.29 -17.78
N ILE A 163 -14.23 0.89 -18.36
CA ILE A 163 -13.13 1.79 -18.72
C ILE A 163 -13.62 2.94 -19.61
N GLY A 164 -13.10 4.14 -19.38
CA GLY A 164 -13.51 5.35 -20.12
C GLY A 164 -14.57 6.20 -19.42
N GLY A 165 -15.01 5.81 -18.21
CA GLY A 165 -15.87 6.65 -17.37
C GLY A 165 -17.34 6.61 -17.75
N LEU A 166 -17.82 5.49 -18.29
CA LEU A 166 -19.22 5.30 -18.62
C LEU A 166 -19.96 4.73 -17.40
N GLU A 167 -21.11 5.33 -17.06
CA GLU A 167 -22.09 4.80 -16.10
C GLU A 167 -21.51 4.28 -14.75
N PRO A 168 -20.62 5.01 -14.06
CA PRO A 168 -20.18 4.60 -12.73
C PRO A 168 -21.36 4.63 -11.75
N ASN A 169 -21.38 3.70 -10.80
CA ASN A 169 -22.34 3.62 -9.70
C ASN A 169 -21.59 3.65 -8.37
N LEU A 170 -21.06 4.83 -8.04
CA LEU A 170 -20.22 5.06 -6.87
C LEU A 170 -21.05 5.20 -5.59
N GLU A 171 -20.45 4.85 -4.46
CA GLU A 171 -21.03 5.08 -3.13
C GLU A 171 -20.69 6.51 -2.67
N LEU A 172 -21.65 7.43 -2.80
CA LEU A 172 -21.47 8.85 -2.47
C LEU A 172 -21.65 9.15 -0.97
N ASP A 173 -22.17 8.21 -0.19
CA ASP A 173 -22.26 8.27 1.28
C ASP A 173 -21.20 7.38 1.97
N THR A 174 -20.06 7.19 1.29
CA THR A 174 -18.96 6.37 1.82
C THR A 174 -18.32 7.03 3.04
N SER A 175 -17.88 6.21 4.00
CA SER A 175 -17.11 6.65 5.17
C SER A 175 -15.60 6.65 4.93
N ILE A 176 -15.14 6.36 3.71
CA ILE A 176 -13.72 6.29 3.38
C ILE A 176 -13.07 7.66 3.55
N ASP A 177 -11.97 7.69 4.30
CA ASP A 177 -11.17 8.87 4.62
C ASP A 177 -9.72 8.69 4.15
N ASP A 178 -9.48 7.89 3.12
CA ASP A 178 -8.13 7.50 2.71
C ASP A 178 -7.57 8.34 1.54
N PRO A 179 -6.35 8.89 1.65
CA PRO A 179 -5.78 9.75 0.63
C PRO A 179 -5.46 9.04 -0.69
N PHE A 180 -5.21 7.72 -0.68
CA PHE A 180 -5.00 6.97 -1.92
C PHE A 180 -6.32 6.81 -2.69
N ALA A 181 -7.41 6.49 -1.98
CA ALA A 181 -8.74 6.46 -2.58
C ALA A 181 -9.13 7.84 -3.15
N LEU A 182 -8.83 8.93 -2.43
CA LEU A 182 -9.05 10.30 -2.93
C LEU A 182 -8.28 10.55 -4.24
N MET A 183 -6.97 10.31 -4.24
CA MET A 183 -6.14 10.54 -5.43
C MET A 183 -6.60 9.69 -6.63
N THR A 184 -7.01 8.43 -6.40
CA THR A 184 -7.60 7.58 -7.44
C THR A 184 -8.86 8.19 -8.04
N MET A 185 -9.80 8.68 -7.23
CA MET A 185 -11.02 9.33 -7.75
C MET A 185 -10.72 10.62 -8.50
N VAL A 186 -9.75 11.41 -8.02
CA VAL A 186 -9.32 12.64 -8.69
C VAL A 186 -8.69 12.33 -10.04
N GLU A 187 -7.82 11.33 -10.15
CA GLU A 187 -7.21 10.92 -11.42
C GLU A 187 -8.25 10.32 -12.39
N LEU A 188 -9.22 9.55 -11.90
CA LEU A 188 -10.36 9.08 -12.70
C LEU A 188 -11.17 10.24 -13.26
N TYR A 189 -11.47 11.26 -12.44
CA TYR A 189 -12.12 12.48 -12.90
C TYR A 189 -11.25 13.22 -13.94
N ASP A 190 -9.95 13.39 -13.70
CA ASP A 190 -9.11 14.16 -14.61
C ASP A 190 -9.04 13.49 -16.00
N ASN A 191 -9.01 12.16 -16.05
CA ASN A 191 -8.93 11.39 -17.30
C ASN A 191 -10.27 11.25 -18.04
N THR A 192 -11.40 11.18 -17.33
CA THR A 192 -12.72 10.87 -17.94
C THR A 192 -13.66 12.07 -17.99
N LYS A 193 -13.42 13.08 -17.14
CA LYS A 193 -14.32 14.20 -16.85
C LYS A 193 -15.72 13.79 -16.41
N ASN A 194 -15.92 12.54 -15.96
CA ASN A 194 -17.20 12.12 -15.41
C ASN A 194 -17.39 12.73 -14.01
N PRO A 195 -18.44 13.53 -13.78
CA PRO A 195 -18.63 14.27 -12.54
C PRO A 195 -18.87 13.38 -11.32
N MET A 196 -19.29 12.12 -11.49
CA MET A 196 -19.50 11.22 -10.36
C MET A 196 -18.20 10.92 -9.61
N TYR A 197 -17.08 10.77 -10.32
CA TYR A 197 -15.77 10.60 -9.67
C TYR A 197 -15.36 11.82 -8.87
N LEU A 198 -15.64 13.04 -9.38
CA LEU A 198 -15.37 14.26 -8.64
C LEU A 198 -16.24 14.37 -7.38
N GLU A 199 -17.50 13.95 -7.45
CA GLU A 199 -18.40 13.99 -6.30
C GLU A 199 -17.96 12.99 -5.22
N ALA A 200 -17.59 11.77 -5.60
CA ALA A 200 -16.99 10.80 -4.68
C ALA A 200 -15.67 11.32 -4.08
N ALA A 201 -14.82 11.98 -4.89
CA ALA A 201 -13.59 12.61 -4.41
C ALA A 201 -13.87 13.71 -3.37
N ARG A 202 -14.92 14.52 -3.55
CA ARG A 202 -15.34 15.52 -2.55
C ARG A 202 -15.78 14.87 -1.25
N THR A 203 -16.61 13.83 -1.30
CA THR A 203 -17.01 13.09 -0.09
C THR A 203 -15.80 12.57 0.68
N ILE A 204 -14.84 11.93 -0.02
CA ILE A 204 -13.62 11.41 0.62
C ILE A 204 -12.77 12.55 1.19
N GLY A 205 -12.65 13.67 0.47
CA GLY A 205 -11.94 14.86 0.94
C GLY A 205 -12.54 15.44 2.21
N ASP A 206 -13.87 15.56 2.28
CA ASP A 206 -14.60 16.01 3.47
C ASP A 206 -14.40 15.04 4.64
N ASN A 207 -14.38 13.72 4.38
CA ASN A 207 -14.09 12.71 5.38
C ASN A 207 -12.66 12.81 5.92
N ILE A 208 -11.65 12.98 5.06
CA ILE A 208 -10.25 13.20 5.49
C ILE A 208 -10.17 14.39 6.44
N VAL A 209 -10.77 15.53 6.09
CA VAL A 209 -10.74 16.72 6.95
C VAL A 209 -11.46 16.45 8.27
N ARG A 210 -12.65 15.84 8.23
CA ARG A 210 -13.46 15.55 9.43
C ARG A 210 -12.76 14.59 10.40
N GLU A 211 -12.22 13.49 9.87
CA GLU A 211 -11.71 12.38 10.69
C GLU A 211 -10.22 12.54 11.06
N ARG A 212 -9.44 13.29 10.27
CA ARG A 212 -7.98 13.33 10.42
C ARG A 212 -7.41 14.72 10.73
N PHE A 213 -8.12 15.81 10.44
CA PHE A 213 -7.61 17.16 10.70
C PHE A 213 -7.91 17.62 12.12
N HIS A 214 -6.98 17.37 13.03
CA HIS A 214 -7.11 17.69 14.45
C HIS A 214 -6.00 18.64 14.90
N ARG A 215 -6.36 19.67 15.68
CA ARG A 215 -5.40 20.62 16.28
C ARG A 215 -4.45 21.28 15.26
N GLY A 216 -4.91 21.47 14.02
CA GLY A 216 -4.14 22.11 12.96
C GLY A 216 -3.21 21.16 12.17
N PHE A 217 -3.28 19.86 12.41
CA PHE A 217 -2.45 18.86 11.74
C PHE A 217 -3.30 17.67 11.27
N PHE A 218 -2.81 16.94 10.26
CA PHE A 218 -3.34 15.63 9.91
C PHE A 218 -2.73 14.56 10.81
N VAL A 219 -3.59 13.75 11.42
CA VAL A 219 -3.24 12.65 12.32
C VAL A 219 -4.21 11.48 12.10
N GLN A 220 -3.81 10.26 12.48
CA GLN A 220 -4.65 9.08 12.28
C GLN A 220 -6.02 9.17 12.99
N ASN A 221 -6.05 9.82 14.16
CA ASN A 221 -7.26 10.10 14.93
C ASN A 221 -6.97 11.20 15.97
N GLU A 222 -8.01 11.66 16.65
CA GLU A 222 -7.92 12.79 17.59
C GLU A 222 -7.02 12.52 18.82
N ILE A 223 -6.72 11.27 19.19
CA ILE A 223 -5.90 10.98 20.37
C ILE A 223 -4.40 10.97 20.08
N MET A 224 -3.98 11.02 18.82
CA MET A 224 -2.55 10.99 18.46
C MET A 224 -1.84 12.27 18.91
N LEU A 225 -0.72 12.12 19.62
CA LEU A 225 0.06 13.26 20.14
C LEU A 225 0.87 13.96 19.05
N TYR A 226 1.45 13.19 18.14
CA TYR A 226 2.33 13.71 17.09
C TYR A 226 1.74 13.50 15.71
N SER A 227 1.91 14.51 14.85
CA SER A 227 1.62 14.44 13.43
C SER A 227 2.89 14.20 12.63
N ARG A 228 2.72 13.44 11.54
CA ARG A 228 3.73 13.28 10.49
C ARG A 228 3.47 14.32 9.40
N LEU A 229 4.44 15.19 9.16
CA LEU A 229 4.30 16.24 8.14
C LEU A 229 4.51 15.72 6.70
N ASP A 230 4.98 14.49 6.56
CA ASP A 230 5.22 13.81 5.28
C ASP A 230 4.08 12.88 4.86
N GLN A 231 2.86 13.10 5.38
CA GLN A 231 1.68 12.32 5.05
C GLN A 231 1.04 12.71 3.71
N PRO A 232 0.46 11.74 2.97
CA PRO A 232 -0.13 11.97 1.65
C PRO A 232 -1.43 12.80 1.69
N ASP A 233 -2.07 12.94 2.84
CA ASP A 233 -3.36 13.64 3.03
C ASP A 233 -3.34 15.06 2.45
N THR A 234 -2.29 15.83 2.74
CA THR A 234 -2.15 17.20 2.23
C THR A 234 -2.03 17.21 0.69
N LEU A 235 -1.23 16.30 0.12
CA LEU A 235 -1.07 16.23 -1.33
C LEU A 235 -2.38 15.82 -2.01
N ALA A 236 -3.10 14.85 -1.44
CA ALA A 236 -4.38 14.39 -1.98
C ALA A 236 -5.42 15.52 -2.02
N LEU A 237 -5.54 16.30 -0.94
CA LEU A 237 -6.46 17.44 -0.84
C LEU A 237 -6.07 18.59 -1.78
N LEU A 238 -4.77 18.88 -1.93
CA LEU A 238 -4.29 19.89 -2.88
C LEU A 238 -4.57 19.46 -4.32
N THR A 239 -4.41 18.18 -4.64
CA THR A 239 -4.72 17.62 -5.96
C THR A 239 -6.22 17.66 -6.27
N LEU A 240 -7.08 17.46 -5.26
CA LEU A 240 -8.53 17.67 -5.39
C LEU A 240 -8.86 19.15 -5.68
N ASP A 241 -8.32 20.10 -4.91
CA ASP A 241 -8.54 21.54 -5.14
C ASP A 241 -8.04 21.98 -6.53
N ALA A 242 -6.91 21.43 -6.98
CA ALA A 242 -6.37 21.67 -8.32
C ALA A 242 -7.37 21.30 -9.42
N VAL A 243 -7.92 20.08 -9.42
CA VAL A 243 -8.87 19.66 -10.46
C VAL A 243 -10.21 20.40 -10.40
N ILE A 244 -10.65 20.81 -9.20
CA ILE A 244 -11.83 21.67 -9.03
C ILE A 244 -11.61 23.03 -9.72
N ARG A 245 -10.38 23.55 -9.69
CA ARG A 245 -9.98 24.80 -10.35
C ARG A 245 -9.62 24.63 -11.83
N GLY A 246 -9.72 23.41 -12.37
CA GLY A 246 -9.39 23.11 -13.76
C GLY A 246 -7.88 22.97 -14.02
N ILE A 247 -7.06 22.77 -12.99
CA ILE A 247 -5.64 22.42 -13.11
C ILE A 247 -5.54 20.90 -13.25
N SER A 248 -4.83 20.41 -14.27
CA SER A 248 -4.71 18.96 -14.50
C SER A 248 -3.80 18.31 -13.44
N THR A 249 -4.04 17.02 -13.15
CA THR A 249 -3.18 16.26 -12.24
C THR A 249 -1.75 16.12 -12.76
N SER A 250 -1.51 16.27 -14.06
CA SER A 250 -0.15 16.29 -14.63
C SER A 250 0.67 17.51 -14.24
N GLU A 251 0.03 18.58 -13.75
CA GLU A 251 0.70 19.79 -13.24
C GLU A 251 0.96 19.72 -11.73
N MET A 252 0.44 18.69 -11.05
CA MET A 252 0.62 18.46 -9.63
C MET A 252 1.83 17.55 -9.37
N PRO A 253 2.46 17.61 -8.18
CA PRO A 253 3.52 16.69 -7.81
C PRO A 253 3.05 15.23 -7.87
N PHE A 254 3.80 14.38 -8.57
CA PHE A 254 3.52 12.95 -8.65
C PHE A 254 3.81 12.29 -7.30
N TYR A 255 2.81 11.65 -6.69
CA TYR A 255 3.03 10.79 -5.53
C TYR A 255 3.82 9.55 -5.94
N LEU A 256 5.04 9.39 -5.43
CA LEU A 256 5.98 8.34 -5.86
C LEU A 256 6.02 7.12 -4.95
N ALA A 257 6.19 7.34 -3.65
CA ALA A 257 6.43 6.27 -2.70
C ALA A 257 6.10 6.76 -1.29
N ASP A 258 6.07 5.81 -0.37
CA ASP A 258 5.96 6.09 1.05
C ASP A 258 7.19 6.87 1.59
N SER A 259 7.18 7.03 2.88
CA SER A 259 7.75 8.12 3.62
C SER A 259 9.09 7.77 4.28
N GLY A 260 9.77 8.79 4.80
CA GLY A 260 11.05 8.61 5.48
C GLY A 260 10.90 7.97 6.87
N TYR A 261 11.99 7.43 7.40
CA TYR A 261 12.05 6.99 8.79
C TYR A 261 13.40 7.33 9.42
N ILE A 262 13.40 7.42 10.75
CA ILE A 262 14.61 7.53 11.55
C ILE A 262 14.73 6.23 12.36
N HIS A 263 15.90 5.61 12.29
CA HIS A 263 16.21 4.37 12.98
C HIS A 263 17.54 4.51 13.72
N GLY A 264 17.54 4.21 15.01
CA GLY A 264 18.73 4.30 15.85
C GLY A 264 18.46 3.74 17.24
N TYR A 265 19.42 3.92 18.12
CA TYR A 265 19.20 3.75 19.55
C TYR A 265 18.36 4.93 20.04
N LEU A 266 17.19 4.64 20.59
CA LEU A 266 16.28 5.63 21.16
C LEU A 266 16.20 5.38 22.66
N LEU A 267 16.38 6.44 23.44
CA LEU A 267 16.27 6.37 24.90
C LEU A 267 14.81 6.16 25.29
N SER A 268 14.58 5.16 26.13
CA SER A 268 13.27 4.83 26.69
C SER A 268 12.84 5.87 27.71
N ASP A 269 11.55 5.88 28.07
CA ASP A 269 10.99 6.85 29.01
C ASP A 269 11.58 6.71 30.44
N ASP A 270 12.24 5.58 30.76
CA ASP A 270 12.99 5.38 32.01
C ASP A 270 14.29 6.20 32.09
N GLY A 271 14.71 6.83 30.98
CA GLY A 271 15.92 7.62 30.89
C GLY A 271 17.22 6.81 30.95
N VAL A 272 17.15 5.48 30.87
CA VAL A 272 18.30 4.58 31.05
C VAL A 272 18.43 3.56 29.92
N THR A 273 17.31 3.00 29.46
CA THR A 273 17.31 1.90 28.48
C THR A 273 17.33 2.46 27.07
N GLU A 274 18.37 2.15 26.29
CA GLU A 274 18.42 2.46 24.86
C GLU A 274 18.12 1.21 24.04
N ASP A 275 17.02 1.25 23.29
CA ASP A 275 16.66 0.19 22.37
C ASP A 275 16.71 0.67 20.92
N ARG A 276 17.14 -0.24 20.04
CA ARG A 276 17.18 0.03 18.62
C ARG A 276 15.76 -0.01 18.06
N SER A 277 15.22 1.14 17.69
CA SER A 277 13.84 1.27 17.22
C SER A 277 13.67 2.36 16.16
N TYR A 278 12.46 2.45 15.62
CA TYR A 278 12.06 3.40 14.58
C TYR A 278 11.19 4.49 15.18
N THR A 279 11.28 5.72 14.67
CA THR A 279 10.40 6.81 15.11
C THR A 279 8.92 6.51 14.89
N GLN A 280 8.59 5.70 13.88
CA GLN A 280 7.25 5.17 13.64
C GLN A 280 6.70 4.38 14.83
N ASN A 281 7.54 3.68 15.58
CA ASN A 281 7.10 2.80 16.66
C ASN A 281 7.10 3.48 18.03
N VAL A 282 7.85 4.58 18.18
CA VAL A 282 8.12 5.22 19.47
C VAL A 282 7.54 6.62 19.58
N ILE A 283 7.51 7.38 18.48
CA ILE A 283 7.02 8.77 18.47
C ILE A 283 5.59 8.79 17.93
N TYR A 284 5.40 8.31 16.69
CA TYR A 284 4.11 8.44 16.00
C TYR A 284 3.03 7.46 16.47
N THR A 285 3.32 6.67 17.51
CA THR A 285 2.35 5.85 18.25
C THR A 285 1.90 6.51 19.55
N LYS A 286 2.58 7.57 20.02
CA LYS A 286 2.22 8.25 21.26
C LYS A 286 0.89 8.96 21.12
N THR A 287 0.11 8.86 22.17
CA THR A 287 -1.19 9.49 22.36
C THR A 287 -1.07 10.67 23.31
N ILE A 288 -2.08 11.53 23.34
CA ILE A 288 -2.16 12.67 24.27
C ILE A 288 -2.11 12.24 25.75
N TYR A 289 -2.33 10.95 26.05
CA TYR A 289 -2.23 10.38 27.40
C TYR A 289 -0.81 9.99 27.78
N ASP A 290 0.12 9.85 26.83
CA ASP A 290 1.54 9.55 27.10
C ASP A 290 2.34 10.82 27.47
N TRP A 291 1.68 11.96 27.51
CA TRP A 291 2.25 13.25 27.90
C TRP A 291 2.06 13.57 29.40
N GLU A 292 1.11 12.90 30.07
CA GLU A 292 0.84 13.02 31.51
C GLU A 292 1.73 12.10 32.36
#